data_AF-A0A7C4BL12-F1
#
_entry.id   AF-A0A7C4BL12-F1
#
_cell.length_a   1.000
_cell.length_b   1.000
_cell.length_c   1.000
_cell.angle_alpha   90.00
_cell.angle_beta   90.00
_cell.angle_gamma   90.00
#
_symmetry.space_group_name_H-M   'P 1'
#
loop_
_entity.id
_entity.type
_entity.pdbx_description
1 polymer ?
#
loop_
_entity_poly.entity_id
_entity_poly.type
_entity_poly.pdbx_seq_one_letter_code
_entity_poly.pdbx_strand_id
1 'polypeptide(L)'
;MLLRFLSHTSYARLIFSYRARDLLEFFPIILKDVCPPVEANLFQVEGRISKINELIFQFKEHFSRELGSAPPPFSLLITKDRSLPPIKRPLRPGKVYLEVEMADRVEEELKDAKVHYRLERWGDLFELKIPATFDLKLYFSFKDFFLVPNDKRCFFCGSYHHSTPECPGLKDKEPQQTFYEMLTKSPWTIAEELNKAIFEEEDPSALNFFYTRYFFKLPAFLKIIFYRFQEINSFSGVPLQYPTPVRGGDLGIGLEELLAGRIEASESRFSEIEEGDFRKELSLAFVQIMKEDFPRALYFIENALSLVKHPFIRSYLKYLKGDVYFQLGEKALAQESFEEALKEDSTNFPAFFFLGLIRYLDEEPLDKLSPYFHHPYTLYLSYLEPLFLKAEKELEELLDRLYMSYKEEALGRLKEAEDKYHFLREVLSEEDSQGYFERLKKLSQDINQGGLALVDSASKQVLELTLELNTYVFSRIKKFKQEFEPLKFLFNKLSDFWTVYPYKVEDTYFGQGLKNAEELIQRINRRLKRAEPSKELKFLEKEFKSLKEIIENLRTNKPTLEKKWEFRRKLYSFIRKFSVAESVNLIFHIFFLFFPEIETSWFPSIGSFIISSFLILILILFNILFLEKKG
;
A
#
# COMPACT_ATOMS: atom_id res chain seq x y z
N MET A 1 -15.37 -56.07 4.26
CA MET A 1 -14.98 -54.68 3.94
C MET A 1 -13.46 -54.63 3.79
N LEU A 2 -12.95 -53.98 2.75
CA LEU A 2 -11.53 -53.96 2.43
C LEU A 2 -10.96 -52.55 2.61
N LEU A 3 -9.72 -52.46 3.10
CA LEU A 3 -8.95 -51.22 3.23
C LEU A 3 -7.76 -51.29 2.29
N ARG A 4 -7.68 -50.36 1.36
CA ARG A 4 -6.55 -50.19 0.46
C ARG A 4 -5.61 -49.11 0.97
N PHE A 5 -4.33 -49.45 1.02
CA PHE A 5 -3.26 -48.50 1.28
C PHE A 5 -2.75 -47.93 -0.06
N LEU A 6 -2.78 -46.60 -0.19
CA LEU A 6 -2.34 -45.89 -1.39
C LEU A 6 -1.14 -45.01 -1.03
N SER A 7 0.05 -45.44 -1.44
CA SER A 7 1.30 -44.73 -1.20
C SER A 7 1.48 -43.55 -2.15
N HIS A 8 1.81 -42.37 -1.62
CA HIS A 8 2.16 -41.18 -2.41
C HIS A 8 3.69 -41.05 -2.52
N THR A 9 4.30 -41.90 -3.33
CA THR A 9 5.76 -42.04 -3.39
C THR A 9 6.46 -40.75 -3.81
N SER A 10 5.91 -40.04 -4.80
CA SER A 10 6.49 -38.80 -5.31
C SER A 10 6.41 -37.67 -4.30
N TYR A 11 5.26 -37.50 -3.63
CA TYR A 11 5.11 -36.64 -2.47
C TYR A 11 6.13 -36.98 -1.36
N ALA A 12 6.29 -38.26 -1.02
CA ALA A 12 7.20 -38.69 0.03
C ALA A 12 8.66 -38.33 -0.29
N ARG A 13 9.10 -38.59 -1.52
CA ARG A 13 10.46 -38.28 -1.99
C ARG A 13 10.72 -36.79 -2.02
N LEU A 14 9.72 -36.01 -2.42
CA LEU A 14 9.81 -34.57 -2.55
C LEU A 14 9.98 -33.88 -1.19
N ILE A 15 9.15 -34.25 -0.21
CA ILE A 15 9.10 -33.56 1.09
C ILE A 15 10.09 -34.17 2.09
N PHE A 16 10.36 -35.48 2.02
CA PHE A 16 11.14 -36.19 3.05
C PHE A 16 12.47 -36.78 2.55
N SER A 17 12.84 -36.55 1.28
CA SER A 17 14.12 -36.98 0.67
C SER A 17 14.55 -38.40 1.09
N TYR A 18 15.57 -38.54 1.95
CA TYR A 18 16.19 -39.81 2.34
C TYR A 18 15.33 -40.66 3.28
N ARG A 19 14.36 -40.05 3.99
CA ARG A 19 13.44 -40.76 4.90
C ARG A 19 12.18 -41.25 4.20
N ALA A 20 11.96 -40.86 2.94
CA ALA A 20 10.75 -41.21 2.20
C ALA A 20 10.42 -42.71 2.25
N ARG A 21 11.44 -43.57 2.15
CA ARG A 21 11.27 -45.02 2.22
C ARG A 21 10.77 -45.48 3.59
N ASP A 22 11.39 -44.99 4.67
CA ASP A 22 11.03 -45.35 6.04
C ASP A 22 9.56 -44.97 6.34
N LEU A 23 9.14 -43.78 5.90
CA LEU A 23 7.77 -43.31 6.06
C LEU A 23 6.75 -44.18 5.29
N LEU A 24 7.10 -44.64 4.08
CA LEU A 24 6.20 -45.44 3.26
C LEU A 24 6.10 -46.90 3.73
N GLU A 25 7.18 -47.47 4.26
CA GLU A 25 7.22 -48.88 4.69
C GLU A 25 6.63 -49.09 6.10
N PHE A 26 6.72 -48.10 6.99
CA PHE A 26 6.29 -48.25 8.39
C PHE A 26 4.77 -48.46 8.54
N PHE A 27 3.94 -47.69 7.84
CA PHE A 27 2.49 -47.79 8.00
C PHE A 27 1.93 -49.18 7.59
N PRO A 28 2.30 -49.75 6.43
CA PRO A 28 1.93 -51.12 6.08
C PRO A 28 2.41 -52.19 7.08
N ILE A 29 3.51 -51.96 7.80
CA ILE A 29 4.00 -52.89 8.84
C ILE A 29 3.03 -52.90 10.03
N ILE A 30 2.78 -51.73 10.64
CA ILE A 30 1.88 -51.63 11.79
C ILE A 30 0.43 -51.97 11.44
N LEU A 31 0.02 -51.72 10.18
CA LEU A 31 -1.32 -52.06 9.70
C LEU A 31 -1.54 -53.57 9.62
N LYS A 32 -0.53 -54.36 9.25
CA LYS A 32 -0.63 -55.84 9.18
C LYS A 32 -0.89 -56.49 10.53
N ASP A 33 -0.38 -55.89 11.59
CA ASP A 33 -0.54 -56.40 12.96
C ASP A 33 -1.99 -56.28 13.46
N VAL A 34 -2.77 -55.36 12.87
CA VAL A 34 -4.17 -55.09 13.24
C VAL A 34 -5.14 -55.62 12.20
N CYS A 35 -4.87 -55.36 10.93
CA CYS A 35 -5.73 -55.69 9.79
C CYS A 35 -5.03 -56.78 8.93
N PRO A 36 -5.56 -58.02 8.89
CA PRO A 36 -4.98 -59.10 8.11
C PRO A 36 -4.86 -58.73 6.62
N PRO A 37 -3.69 -58.97 5.99
CA PRO A 37 -3.51 -58.71 4.57
C PRO A 37 -4.30 -59.70 3.71
N VAL A 38 -4.98 -59.19 2.69
CA VAL A 38 -5.62 -59.99 1.63
C VAL A 38 -4.68 -60.11 0.43
N GLU A 39 -4.10 -58.99 0.01
CA GLU A 39 -3.13 -58.85 -1.08
C GLU A 39 -2.11 -57.74 -0.73
N ALA A 40 -1.13 -57.49 -1.60
CA ALA A 40 -0.23 -56.35 -1.43
C ALA A 40 -1.04 -55.05 -1.37
N ASN A 41 -0.85 -54.27 -0.30
CA ASN A 41 -1.56 -53.01 -0.03
C ASN A 41 -3.09 -53.12 0.13
N LEU A 42 -3.63 -54.32 0.37
CA LEU A 42 -5.06 -54.55 0.58
C LEU A 42 -5.29 -55.39 1.83
N PHE A 43 -6.14 -54.90 2.74
CA PHE A 43 -6.31 -55.43 4.10
C PHE A 43 -7.78 -55.63 4.45
N GLN A 44 -8.09 -56.63 5.27
CA GLN A 44 -9.44 -56.82 5.82
C GLN A 44 -9.63 -55.92 7.05
N VAL A 45 -10.62 -55.02 6.98
CA VAL A 45 -10.82 -53.96 8.00
C VAL A 45 -12.14 -54.03 8.75
N GLU A 46 -13.01 -54.96 8.37
CA GLU A 46 -14.32 -55.16 9.01
C GLU A 46 -14.18 -55.45 10.52
N GLY A 47 -14.91 -54.68 11.34
CA GLY A 47 -14.85 -54.69 12.80
C GLY A 47 -13.61 -54.02 13.40
N ARG A 48 -12.80 -53.31 12.59
CA ARG A 48 -11.52 -52.69 12.99
C ARG A 48 -11.33 -51.26 12.48
N ILE A 49 -12.34 -50.60 11.91
CA ILE A 49 -12.22 -49.21 11.40
C ILE A 49 -11.74 -48.26 12.50
N SER A 50 -12.27 -48.39 13.72
CA SER A 50 -11.87 -47.54 14.85
C SER A 50 -10.36 -47.61 15.15
N LYS A 51 -9.71 -48.74 14.84
CA LYS A 51 -8.26 -48.93 15.01
C LYS A 51 -7.42 -48.16 13.99
N ILE A 52 -7.98 -47.77 12.85
CA ILE A 52 -7.29 -46.90 11.88
C ILE A 52 -6.88 -45.58 12.54
N ASN A 53 -7.74 -45.02 13.40
CA ASN A 53 -7.44 -43.79 14.14
C ASN A 53 -6.16 -43.93 15.00
N GLU A 54 -6.07 -45.02 15.78
CA GLU A 54 -4.91 -45.31 16.64
C GLU A 54 -3.64 -45.50 15.79
N LEU A 55 -3.72 -46.22 14.68
CA LEU A 55 -2.58 -46.48 13.80
C LEU A 55 -2.04 -45.20 13.13
N ILE A 56 -2.92 -44.30 12.67
CA ILE A 56 -2.50 -43.02 12.09
C ILE A 56 -1.86 -42.13 13.16
N PHE A 57 -2.37 -42.13 14.39
CA PHE A 57 -1.72 -41.41 15.50
C PHE A 57 -0.34 -41.98 15.80
N GLN A 58 -0.22 -43.30 15.91
CA GLN A 58 1.07 -43.96 16.13
C GLN A 58 2.08 -43.61 15.04
N PHE A 59 1.66 -43.55 13.78
CA PHE A 59 2.49 -43.10 12.66
C PHE A 59 2.96 -41.66 12.84
N LYS A 60 2.03 -40.74 13.13
CA LYS A 60 2.32 -39.31 13.30
C LYS A 60 3.24 -39.05 14.49
N GLU A 61 3.05 -39.75 15.60
CA GLU A 61 3.93 -39.64 16.77
C GLU A 61 5.34 -40.15 16.47
N HIS A 62 5.44 -41.32 15.82
CA HIS A 62 6.72 -41.93 15.47
C HIS A 62 7.57 -41.05 14.55
N PHE A 63 6.94 -40.41 13.55
CA PHE A 63 7.60 -39.52 12.59
C PHE A 63 7.35 -38.04 12.83
N SER A 64 7.04 -37.64 14.06
CA SER A 64 6.64 -36.25 14.38
C SER A 64 7.69 -35.22 13.96
N ARG A 65 8.99 -35.55 14.07
CA ARG A 65 10.09 -34.66 13.68
C ARG A 65 10.23 -34.53 12.17
N GLU A 66 10.04 -35.63 11.45
CA GLU A 66 10.16 -35.68 9.99
C GLU A 66 8.94 -35.08 9.29
N LEU A 67 7.73 -35.36 9.78
CA LEU A 67 6.48 -34.86 9.23
C LEU A 67 6.32 -33.36 9.46
N GLY A 68 6.65 -32.86 10.66
CA GLY A 68 6.35 -31.48 11.03
C GLY A 68 4.85 -31.20 10.91
N SER A 69 4.47 -30.25 10.06
CA SER A 69 3.08 -29.92 9.73
C SER A 69 2.50 -30.73 8.56
N ALA A 70 3.33 -31.50 7.85
CA ALA A 70 2.93 -32.20 6.64
C ALA A 70 2.07 -33.45 6.94
N PRO A 71 1.08 -33.78 6.10
CA PRO A 71 0.29 -34.99 6.24
C PRO A 71 1.12 -36.27 5.98
N PRO A 72 0.72 -37.42 6.54
CA PRO A 72 1.33 -38.71 6.19
C PRO A 72 1.30 -38.99 4.68
N PRO A 73 2.36 -39.56 4.08
CA PRO A 73 2.51 -39.74 2.63
C PRO A 73 1.71 -40.90 2.04
N PHE A 74 0.47 -41.08 2.49
CA PHE A 74 -0.43 -42.11 2.00
C PHE A 74 -1.88 -41.69 2.18
N SER A 75 -2.78 -42.25 1.38
CA SER A 75 -4.21 -42.22 1.63
C SER A 75 -4.72 -43.63 1.89
N LEU A 76 -5.84 -43.73 2.60
CA LEU A 76 -6.55 -44.99 2.79
C LEU A 76 -7.88 -44.94 2.06
N LEU A 77 -8.25 -46.04 1.40
CA LEU A 77 -9.52 -46.16 0.71
C LEU A 77 -10.25 -47.43 1.15
N ILE A 78 -11.44 -47.29 1.72
CA ILE A 78 -12.31 -48.38 2.10
C ILE A 78 -13.21 -48.75 0.91
N THR A 79 -13.10 -49.98 0.43
CA THR A 79 -13.82 -50.48 -0.74
C THR A 79 -14.58 -51.76 -0.44
N LYS A 80 -15.61 -52.03 -1.25
CA LYS A 80 -16.29 -53.31 -1.28
C LYS A 80 -15.51 -54.36 -2.06
N ASP A 81 -15.01 -53.94 -3.22
CA ASP A 81 -14.40 -54.81 -4.21
C ASP A 81 -12.87 -54.75 -4.18
N ARG A 82 -12.25 -55.77 -4.79
CA ARG A 82 -10.78 -55.86 -4.94
C ARG A 82 -10.24 -54.97 -6.04
N SER A 83 -11.06 -54.50 -6.98
CA SER A 83 -10.65 -53.53 -7.99
C SER A 83 -10.62 -52.12 -7.39
N LEU A 84 -9.68 -51.29 -7.85
CA LEU A 84 -9.69 -49.87 -7.50
C LEU A 84 -10.85 -49.20 -8.26
N PRO A 85 -11.76 -48.48 -7.59
CA PRO A 85 -12.79 -47.71 -8.27
C PRO A 85 -12.15 -46.58 -9.11
N PRO A 86 -12.83 -46.10 -10.17
CA PRO A 86 -12.38 -44.92 -10.89
C PRO A 86 -12.44 -43.71 -9.95
N ILE A 87 -11.29 -43.18 -9.57
CA ILE A 87 -11.18 -42.01 -8.70
C ILE A 87 -11.20 -40.75 -9.58
N LYS A 88 -12.26 -39.95 -9.48
CA LYS A 88 -12.37 -38.69 -10.26
C LYS A 88 -11.57 -37.54 -9.69
N ARG A 89 -11.36 -37.53 -8.37
CA ARG A 89 -10.74 -36.43 -7.63
C ARG A 89 -9.50 -36.92 -6.88
N PRO A 90 -8.35 -36.24 -6.95
CA PRO A 90 -7.12 -36.69 -6.28
C PRO A 90 -7.36 -36.97 -4.79
N LEU A 91 -6.79 -38.07 -4.30
CA LEU A 91 -6.88 -38.44 -2.89
C LEU A 91 -5.78 -37.72 -2.11
N ARG A 92 -6.16 -36.94 -1.10
CA ARG A 92 -5.22 -36.16 -0.32
C ARG A 92 -4.41 -37.04 0.64
N PRO A 93 -3.11 -36.77 0.83
CA PRO A 93 -2.30 -37.47 1.82
C PRO A 93 -2.88 -37.36 3.23
N GLY A 94 -2.69 -38.39 4.05
CA GLY A 94 -3.14 -38.44 5.44
C GLY A 94 -4.65 -38.60 5.64
N LYS A 95 -5.43 -38.79 4.57
CA LYS A 95 -6.90 -38.92 4.63
C LYS A 95 -7.39 -40.36 4.43
N VAL A 96 -8.60 -40.59 4.93
CA VAL A 96 -9.33 -41.85 4.79
C VAL A 96 -10.57 -41.59 3.95
N TYR A 97 -10.74 -42.37 2.90
CA TYR A 97 -11.86 -42.29 1.97
C TYR A 97 -12.63 -43.59 1.97
N LEU A 98 -13.90 -43.54 1.57
CA LEU A 98 -14.72 -44.72 1.32
C LEU A 98 -15.65 -44.53 0.13
N GLU A 99 -15.98 -45.63 -0.53
CA GLU A 99 -17.02 -45.67 -1.55
C GLU A 99 -18.39 -45.32 -0.95
N VAL A 100 -19.25 -44.67 -1.74
CA VAL A 100 -20.60 -44.26 -1.30
C VAL A 100 -21.41 -45.44 -0.75
N GLU A 101 -21.30 -46.62 -1.36
CA GLU A 101 -21.99 -47.84 -0.91
C GLU A 101 -21.53 -48.35 0.47
N MET A 102 -20.33 -47.96 0.92
CA MET A 102 -19.76 -48.40 2.20
C MET A 102 -20.16 -47.47 3.36
N ALA A 103 -20.79 -46.32 3.10
CA ALA A 103 -21.10 -45.32 4.12
C ALA A 103 -21.90 -45.90 5.29
N ASP A 104 -23.05 -46.52 5.02
CA ASP A 104 -23.95 -47.07 6.05
C ASP A 104 -23.23 -48.10 6.95
N ARG A 105 -22.40 -48.95 6.34
CA ARG A 105 -21.64 -49.99 7.08
C ARG A 105 -20.55 -49.40 7.95
N VAL A 106 -19.83 -48.39 7.45
CA VAL A 106 -18.80 -47.68 8.20
C VAL A 106 -19.43 -46.92 9.37
N GLU A 107 -20.58 -46.27 9.15
CA GLU A 107 -21.31 -45.58 10.22
C GLU A 107 -21.82 -46.54 11.29
N GLU A 108 -22.37 -47.69 10.90
CA GLU A 108 -22.82 -48.72 11.85
C GLU A 108 -21.68 -49.21 12.74
N GLU A 109 -20.51 -49.51 12.16
CA GLU A 109 -19.35 -49.96 12.92
C GLU A 109 -18.78 -48.88 13.85
N LEU A 110 -18.82 -47.61 13.42
CA LEU A 110 -18.31 -46.49 14.21
C LEU A 110 -19.28 -45.98 15.27
N LYS A 111 -20.60 -46.24 15.17
CA LYS A 111 -21.58 -45.91 16.21
C LYS A 111 -21.26 -46.55 17.56
N ASP A 112 -20.80 -47.79 17.52
CA ASP A 112 -20.41 -48.55 18.72
C ASP A 112 -18.97 -48.22 19.17
N ALA A 113 -18.19 -47.57 18.31
CA ALA A 113 -16.86 -47.10 18.63
C ALA A 113 -16.91 -45.76 19.37
N LYS A 114 -16.15 -45.62 20.46
CA LYS A 114 -15.99 -44.34 21.20
C LYS A 114 -15.10 -43.33 20.45
N VAL A 115 -15.31 -43.17 19.14
CA VAL A 115 -14.52 -42.28 18.27
C VAL A 115 -15.46 -41.28 17.61
N HIS A 116 -15.17 -39.99 17.76
CA HIS A 116 -15.88 -38.94 17.03
C HIS A 116 -15.54 -39.04 15.54
N TYR A 117 -16.56 -39.04 14.67
CA TYR A 117 -16.34 -39.09 13.23
C TYR A 117 -17.35 -38.23 12.48
N ARG A 118 -17.00 -37.87 11.23
CA ARG A 118 -17.90 -37.23 10.27
C ARG A 118 -17.61 -37.76 8.87
N LEU A 119 -18.66 -38.00 8.08
CA LEU A 119 -18.56 -38.26 6.65
C LEU A 119 -18.83 -36.96 5.89
N GLU A 120 -17.91 -36.57 5.03
CA GLU A 120 -18.06 -35.42 4.14
C GLU A 120 -17.88 -35.85 2.69
N ARG A 121 -18.67 -35.27 1.78
CA ARG A 121 -18.63 -35.65 0.37
C ARG A 121 -17.31 -35.19 -0.27
N TRP A 122 -16.68 -36.06 -1.04
CA TRP A 122 -15.46 -35.79 -1.80
C TRP A 122 -15.61 -36.34 -3.22
N GLY A 123 -16.19 -35.54 -4.12
CA GLY A 123 -16.54 -36.00 -5.46
C GLY A 123 -17.53 -37.17 -5.44
N ASP A 124 -17.05 -38.33 -5.89
CA ASP A 124 -17.76 -39.62 -5.90
C ASP A 124 -17.42 -40.55 -4.72
N LEU A 125 -16.69 -40.05 -3.73
CA LEU A 125 -16.36 -40.74 -2.48
C LEU A 125 -16.88 -39.95 -1.26
N PHE A 126 -16.80 -40.56 -0.08
CA PHE A 126 -16.84 -39.84 1.19
C PHE A 126 -15.45 -39.78 1.82
N GLU A 127 -15.05 -38.62 2.34
CA GLU A 127 -13.92 -38.48 3.27
C GLU A 127 -14.41 -38.79 4.69
N LEU A 128 -13.78 -39.77 5.33
CA LEU A 128 -13.99 -40.10 6.74
C LEU A 128 -13.07 -39.23 7.60
N LYS A 129 -13.65 -38.21 8.23
CA LYS A 129 -12.96 -37.34 9.18
C LYS A 129 -13.01 -37.96 10.57
N ILE A 130 -11.84 -38.32 11.09
CA ILE A 130 -11.57 -38.84 12.43
C ILE A 130 -10.48 -37.97 13.07
N PRO A 131 -10.27 -38.00 14.41
CA PRO A 131 -9.31 -37.12 15.06
C PRO A 131 -7.89 -37.21 14.47
N ALA A 132 -7.46 -38.40 14.07
CA ALA A 132 -6.14 -38.60 13.45
C ALA A 132 -6.02 -38.01 12.03
N THR A 133 -7.13 -37.74 11.33
CA THR A 133 -7.14 -37.18 9.96
C THR A 133 -7.47 -35.70 9.91
N PHE A 134 -7.69 -35.05 11.06
CA PHE A 134 -8.01 -33.62 11.12
C PHE A 134 -6.81 -32.76 10.69
N ASP A 135 -7.07 -31.74 9.89
CA ASP A 135 -6.07 -30.78 9.45
C ASP A 135 -5.70 -29.81 10.57
N LEU A 136 -4.45 -29.34 10.58
CA LEU A 136 -4.06 -28.21 11.41
C LEU A 136 -4.88 -26.98 11.01
N LYS A 137 -5.19 -26.11 11.98
CA LYS A 137 -5.86 -24.83 11.72
C LYS A 137 -4.88 -23.86 11.07
N LEU A 138 -4.80 -23.93 9.75
CA LEU A 138 -3.97 -23.09 8.87
C LEU A 138 -4.88 -22.43 7.83
N TYR A 139 -4.47 -21.29 7.27
CA TYR A 139 -5.27 -20.66 6.21
C TYR A 139 -5.18 -21.47 4.92
N PHE A 140 -3.97 -21.94 4.56
CA PHE A 140 -3.71 -22.71 3.36
C PHE A 140 -3.61 -24.22 3.64
N SER A 141 -4.59 -24.76 4.37
CA SER A 141 -4.63 -26.18 4.80
C SER A 141 -4.83 -27.21 3.66
N PHE A 142 -4.73 -26.78 2.41
CA PHE A 142 -4.99 -27.57 1.21
C PHE A 142 -3.79 -27.64 0.26
N LYS A 143 -2.61 -27.16 0.67
CA LYS A 143 -1.40 -27.22 -0.18
C LYS A 143 -1.02 -28.64 -0.59
N ASP A 144 -1.32 -29.61 0.27
CA ASP A 144 -1.14 -31.04 0.04
C ASP A 144 -1.90 -31.52 -1.20
N PHE A 145 -3.02 -30.88 -1.53
CA PHE A 145 -3.77 -31.09 -2.77
C PHE A 145 -2.80 -31.07 -3.94
N PHE A 146 -2.08 -29.96 -4.17
CA PHE A 146 -1.26 -29.72 -5.36
C PHE A 146 -0.01 -30.62 -5.53
N LEU A 147 0.25 -31.55 -4.60
CA LEU A 147 1.42 -32.45 -4.64
C LEU A 147 1.11 -33.89 -5.07
N VAL A 148 -0.14 -34.22 -5.38
CA VAL A 148 -0.59 -35.58 -5.74
C VAL A 148 -1.62 -35.47 -6.87
N PRO A 149 -1.51 -36.16 -8.03
CA PRO A 149 -1.11 -37.56 -8.11
C PRO A 149 0.03 -37.91 -9.08
N ASN A 150 0.60 -36.97 -9.83
CA ASN A 150 1.64 -37.31 -10.81
C ASN A 150 3.04 -37.38 -10.20
N ASP A 151 3.93 -38.09 -10.90
CA ASP A 151 5.35 -38.15 -10.56
C ASP A 151 6.14 -36.94 -11.08
N LYS A 152 5.60 -36.25 -12.07
CA LYS A 152 6.23 -35.09 -12.70
C LYS A 152 5.60 -33.79 -12.21
N ARG A 153 6.46 -32.85 -11.83
CA ARG A 153 6.08 -31.48 -11.51
C ARG A 153 5.77 -30.73 -12.81
N CYS A 154 4.66 -30.00 -12.88
CA CYS A 154 4.42 -29.06 -13.95
C CYS A 154 5.45 -27.92 -13.89
N PHE A 155 6.15 -27.66 -15.01
CA PHE A 155 7.12 -26.56 -15.09
C PHE A 155 6.49 -25.19 -14.75
N PHE A 156 5.29 -24.93 -15.27
CA PHE A 156 4.65 -23.62 -15.21
C PHE A 156 4.09 -23.27 -13.83
N CYS A 157 3.29 -24.15 -13.20
CA CYS A 157 2.63 -23.85 -11.92
C CYS A 157 3.22 -24.63 -10.74
N GLY A 158 4.17 -25.53 -10.96
CA GLY A 158 4.75 -26.35 -9.90
C GLY A 158 3.82 -27.41 -9.29
N SER A 159 2.60 -27.59 -9.81
CA SER A 159 1.65 -28.64 -9.38
C SER A 159 2.06 -30.01 -9.89
N TYR A 160 1.64 -31.05 -9.18
CA TYR A 160 1.73 -32.45 -9.62
C TYR A 160 0.38 -32.99 -10.11
N HIS A 161 -0.62 -32.15 -10.34
CA HIS A 161 -1.96 -32.58 -10.80
C HIS A 161 -2.05 -32.93 -12.27
N HIS A 162 -1.21 -32.30 -13.07
CA HIS A 162 -1.28 -32.34 -14.52
C HIS A 162 0.13 -32.28 -15.10
N SER A 163 0.27 -32.70 -16.35
CA SER A 163 1.52 -32.56 -17.08
C SER A 163 1.83 -31.08 -17.38
N THR A 164 3.04 -30.79 -17.85
CA THR A 164 3.42 -29.42 -18.25
C THR A 164 2.51 -28.85 -19.35
N PRO A 165 2.19 -29.59 -20.43
CA PRO A 165 1.34 -29.10 -21.52
C PRO A 165 -0.11 -28.86 -21.14
N GLU A 166 -0.59 -29.53 -20.08
CA GLU A 166 -1.98 -29.48 -19.62
C GLU A 166 -2.21 -28.44 -18.51
N CYS A 167 -1.22 -27.60 -18.23
CA CYS A 167 -1.30 -26.61 -17.16
C CYS A 167 -2.52 -25.68 -17.31
N PRO A 168 -3.42 -25.59 -16.31
CA PRO A 168 -4.57 -24.69 -16.36
C PRO A 168 -4.17 -23.22 -16.56
N GLY A 169 -3.02 -22.81 -16.02
CA GLY A 169 -2.49 -21.45 -16.16
C GLY A 169 -2.16 -21.05 -17.61
N LEU A 170 -1.99 -22.02 -18.53
CA LEU A 170 -1.78 -21.72 -19.95
C LEU A 170 -3.01 -21.11 -20.63
N LYS A 171 -4.20 -21.28 -20.05
CA LYS A 171 -5.45 -20.71 -20.58
C LYS A 171 -5.60 -19.23 -20.27
N ASP A 172 -4.84 -18.70 -19.30
CA ASP A 172 -4.86 -17.29 -18.95
C ASP A 172 -4.06 -16.48 -19.99
N LYS A 173 -4.72 -15.48 -20.59
CA LYS A 173 -4.10 -14.63 -21.61
C LYS A 173 -3.18 -13.58 -20.99
N GLU A 174 -3.43 -13.17 -19.76
CA GLU A 174 -2.72 -12.09 -19.05
C GLU A 174 -2.42 -12.50 -17.59
N PRO A 175 -1.68 -13.60 -17.35
CA PRO A 175 -1.47 -14.16 -16.02
C PRO A 175 -0.79 -13.19 -15.03
N GLN A 176 -0.04 -12.21 -15.53
CA GLN A 176 0.54 -11.15 -14.71
C GLN A 176 -0.52 -10.26 -14.06
N GLN A 177 -1.68 -10.06 -14.70
CA GLN A 177 -2.79 -9.31 -14.12
C GLN A 177 -3.49 -10.12 -13.04
N THR A 178 -3.67 -11.43 -13.26
CA THR A 178 -4.19 -12.35 -12.23
C THR A 178 -3.28 -12.39 -11.01
N PHE A 179 -1.96 -12.41 -11.23
CA PHE A 179 -0.99 -12.28 -10.13
C PHE A 179 -1.10 -10.91 -9.44
N TYR A 180 -1.28 -9.81 -10.18
CA TYR A 180 -1.48 -8.49 -9.59
C TYR A 180 -2.77 -8.41 -8.75
N GLU A 181 -3.88 -8.98 -9.23
CA GLU A 181 -5.14 -9.09 -8.49
C GLU A 181 -4.96 -9.88 -7.20
N MET A 182 -4.19 -10.97 -7.23
CA MET A 182 -3.85 -11.69 -6.00
C MET A 182 -3.11 -10.78 -5.01
N LEU A 183 -2.16 -9.97 -5.46
CA LEU A 183 -1.43 -9.03 -4.58
C LEU A 183 -2.31 -7.91 -4.00
N THR A 184 -3.48 -7.62 -4.58
CA THR A 184 -4.44 -6.67 -4.02
C THR A 184 -5.39 -7.29 -3.00
N LYS A 185 -5.38 -8.62 -2.82
CA LYS A 185 -6.18 -9.34 -1.82
C LYS A 185 -5.33 -9.72 -0.61
N SER A 186 -5.95 -9.76 0.57
CA SER A 186 -5.28 -10.28 1.77
C SER A 186 -5.02 -11.80 1.62
N PRO A 187 -3.96 -12.35 2.25
CA PRO A 187 -3.70 -13.79 2.21
C PRO A 187 -4.90 -14.63 2.67
N TRP A 188 -5.67 -14.09 3.62
CA TRP A 188 -6.82 -14.75 4.25
C TRP A 188 -7.99 -14.84 3.28
N THR A 189 -8.21 -13.79 2.50
CA THR A 189 -9.20 -13.76 1.41
C THR A 189 -8.83 -14.77 0.31
N ILE A 190 -7.55 -14.84 -0.07
CA ILE A 190 -7.08 -15.81 -1.07
C ILE A 190 -7.28 -17.24 -0.57
N ALA A 191 -6.94 -17.51 0.69
CA ALA A 191 -7.14 -18.80 1.32
C ALA A 191 -8.62 -19.19 1.35
N GLU A 192 -9.54 -18.26 1.68
CA GLU A 192 -10.98 -18.51 1.66
C GLU A 192 -11.48 -18.83 0.25
N GLU A 193 -11.12 -18.02 -0.75
CA GLU A 193 -11.53 -18.22 -2.15
C GLU A 193 -10.99 -19.54 -2.73
N LEU A 194 -9.73 -19.89 -2.44
CA LEU A 194 -9.17 -21.19 -2.84
C LEU A 194 -9.80 -22.37 -2.09
N ASN A 195 -10.11 -22.23 -0.80
CA ASN A 195 -10.81 -23.28 -0.06
C ASN A 195 -12.18 -23.57 -0.67
N LYS A 196 -12.96 -22.55 -0.99
CA LYS A 196 -14.26 -22.70 -1.66
C LYS A 196 -14.11 -23.34 -3.05
N ALA A 197 -13.15 -22.86 -3.84
CA ALA A 197 -12.91 -23.40 -5.18
C ALA A 197 -12.45 -24.87 -5.17
N ILE A 198 -11.67 -25.27 -4.17
CA ILE A 198 -11.26 -26.66 -4.01
C ILE A 198 -12.42 -27.45 -3.42
N PHE A 199 -12.82 -27.22 -2.17
CA PHE A 199 -13.68 -28.12 -1.42
C PHE A 199 -15.17 -28.01 -1.77
N GLU A 200 -15.64 -26.82 -2.10
CA GLU A 200 -17.06 -26.54 -2.36
C GLU A 200 -17.38 -26.46 -3.86
N GLU A 201 -16.35 -26.44 -4.71
CA GLU A 201 -16.44 -26.27 -6.18
C GLU A 201 -17.14 -24.96 -6.58
N GLU A 202 -17.14 -23.97 -5.67
CA GLU A 202 -17.63 -22.61 -5.90
C GLU A 202 -16.53 -21.71 -6.47
N ASP A 203 -16.85 -20.93 -7.49
CA ASP A 203 -15.90 -20.07 -8.20
C ASP A 203 -14.54 -20.74 -8.57
N PRO A 204 -14.54 -21.71 -9.51
CA PRO A 204 -13.32 -22.39 -9.95
C PRO A 204 -12.24 -21.45 -10.51
N SER A 205 -12.58 -20.21 -10.84
CA SER A 205 -11.64 -19.22 -11.36
C SER A 205 -10.59 -18.81 -10.32
N ALA A 206 -10.92 -18.88 -9.02
CA ALA A 206 -9.99 -18.57 -7.93
C ALA A 206 -8.76 -19.50 -7.92
N LEU A 207 -8.85 -20.72 -8.48
CA LEU A 207 -7.70 -21.61 -8.64
C LEU A 207 -6.58 -21.00 -9.48
N ASN A 208 -6.90 -20.01 -10.33
CA ASN A 208 -5.89 -19.31 -11.12
C ASN A 208 -4.87 -18.58 -10.23
N PHE A 209 -5.22 -18.14 -9.01
CA PHE A 209 -4.22 -17.57 -8.10
C PHE A 209 -3.07 -18.54 -7.83
N PHE A 210 -3.35 -19.85 -7.76
CA PHE A 210 -2.31 -20.86 -7.65
C PHE A 210 -1.65 -21.13 -9.01
N TYR A 211 -2.44 -21.38 -10.06
CA TYR A 211 -1.91 -21.84 -11.35
C TYR A 211 -1.11 -20.78 -12.13
N THR A 212 -1.34 -19.49 -11.87
CA THR A 212 -0.64 -18.39 -12.55
C THR A 212 0.36 -17.67 -11.65
N ARG A 213 0.57 -18.10 -10.39
CA ARG A 213 1.49 -17.43 -9.46
C ARG A 213 2.92 -17.27 -10.01
N TYR A 214 3.35 -18.23 -10.83
CA TYR A 214 4.59 -18.16 -11.58
C TYR A 214 4.35 -17.63 -12.99
N PHE A 215 3.67 -16.48 -13.11
CA PHE A 215 3.28 -15.90 -14.40
C PHE A 215 4.48 -15.71 -15.34
N PHE A 216 5.65 -15.42 -14.77
CA PHE A 216 6.92 -15.25 -15.48
C PHE A 216 7.44 -16.54 -16.14
N LYS A 217 6.88 -17.71 -15.83
CA LYS A 217 7.19 -18.98 -16.50
C LYS A 217 6.26 -19.26 -17.69
N LEU A 218 5.12 -18.57 -17.79
CA LEU A 218 4.10 -18.88 -18.80
C LEU A 218 4.47 -18.27 -20.15
N PRO A 219 4.11 -18.91 -21.29
CA PRO A 219 4.37 -18.36 -22.62
C PRO A 219 3.79 -16.95 -22.81
N ALA A 220 2.69 -16.61 -22.12
CA ALA A 220 2.09 -15.27 -22.17
C ALA A 220 3.06 -14.17 -21.71
N PHE A 221 4.01 -14.49 -20.82
CA PHE A 221 5.04 -13.55 -20.38
C PHE A 221 5.98 -13.14 -21.50
N LEU A 222 6.12 -13.96 -22.56
CA LEU A 222 6.93 -13.62 -23.74
C LEU A 222 6.42 -12.36 -24.45
N LYS A 223 5.15 -11.99 -24.31
CA LYS A 223 4.63 -10.69 -24.81
C LYS A 223 5.43 -9.52 -24.25
N ILE A 224 5.72 -9.55 -22.94
CA ILE A 224 6.50 -8.50 -22.27
C ILE A 224 7.95 -8.54 -22.76
N ILE A 225 8.54 -9.73 -22.85
CA ILE A 225 9.91 -9.92 -23.33
C ILE A 225 10.09 -9.46 -24.79
N PHE A 226 9.10 -9.66 -25.66
CA PHE A 226 9.24 -9.35 -27.09
C PHE A 226 8.98 -7.88 -27.40
N TYR A 227 8.03 -7.27 -26.69
CA TYR A 227 7.48 -5.98 -27.11
C TYR A 227 7.73 -4.84 -26.12
N ARG A 228 8.19 -5.14 -24.88
CA ARG A 228 8.42 -4.13 -23.84
C ARG A 228 9.81 -4.15 -23.21
N PHE A 229 10.65 -5.14 -23.52
CA PHE A 229 11.94 -5.26 -22.84
C PHE A 229 12.85 -4.02 -22.94
N GLN A 230 12.73 -3.23 -24.01
CA GLN A 230 13.51 -1.98 -24.18
C GLN A 230 13.10 -0.88 -23.19
N GLU A 231 11.90 -0.97 -22.63
CA GLU A 231 11.36 -0.03 -21.63
C GLU A 231 11.65 -0.52 -20.19
N ILE A 232 12.13 -1.76 -20.03
CA ILE A 232 12.26 -2.46 -18.75
C ILE A 232 13.74 -2.71 -18.48
N ASN A 233 14.33 -1.93 -17.58
CA ASN A 233 15.73 -2.10 -17.19
C ASN A 233 15.96 -3.27 -16.21
N SER A 234 14.94 -3.66 -15.45
CA SER A 234 15.00 -4.67 -14.40
C SER A 234 13.63 -5.31 -14.11
N PHE A 235 13.61 -6.44 -13.42
CA PHE A 235 12.40 -7.19 -13.05
C PHE A 235 11.41 -6.37 -12.22
N SER A 236 11.89 -5.47 -11.37
CA SER A 236 11.02 -4.54 -10.63
C SER A 236 10.20 -3.61 -11.54
N GLY A 237 10.65 -3.40 -12.79
CA GLY A 237 9.97 -2.57 -13.78
C GLY A 237 8.93 -3.30 -14.64
N VAL A 238 8.70 -4.61 -14.41
CA VAL A 238 7.70 -5.36 -15.19
C VAL A 238 6.28 -4.83 -14.91
N PRO A 239 5.53 -4.41 -15.94
CA PRO A 239 4.19 -3.86 -15.76
C PRO A 239 3.15 -4.97 -15.56
N LEU A 240 2.84 -5.29 -14.29
CA LEU A 240 1.87 -6.34 -13.95
C LEU A 240 0.41 -5.94 -14.25
N GLN A 241 0.11 -4.64 -14.26
CA GLN A 241 -1.27 -4.14 -14.37
C GLN A 241 -1.77 -4.06 -15.81
N TYR A 242 -0.87 -3.98 -16.79
CA TYR A 242 -1.23 -3.64 -18.16
C TYR A 242 -1.09 -4.85 -19.09
N PRO A 243 -2.08 -5.13 -19.95
CA PRO A 243 -1.91 -6.15 -20.97
C PRO A 243 -0.83 -5.69 -21.95
N THR A 244 -0.17 -6.66 -22.59
CA THR A 244 0.83 -6.38 -23.62
C THR A 244 0.32 -6.91 -24.96
N PRO A 245 0.00 -6.04 -25.94
CA PRO A 245 -0.55 -6.48 -27.21
C PRO A 245 0.50 -7.26 -28.01
N VAL A 246 0.05 -8.32 -28.68
CA VAL A 246 0.86 -9.05 -29.67
C VAL A 246 0.93 -8.19 -30.94
N ARG A 247 2.13 -8.08 -31.53
CA ARG A 247 2.32 -7.44 -32.83
C ARG A 247 2.38 -8.52 -33.90
N GLY A 248 1.84 -8.27 -35.09
CA GLY A 248 1.86 -9.22 -36.21
C GLY A 248 3.27 -9.58 -36.70
N GLY A 249 3.35 -10.50 -37.66
CA GLY A 249 4.60 -11.09 -38.15
C GLY A 249 4.88 -12.47 -37.54
N ASP A 250 5.91 -13.17 -38.02
CA ASP A 250 6.14 -14.58 -37.68
C ASP A 250 6.36 -14.83 -36.18
N LEU A 251 7.00 -13.88 -35.49
CA LEU A 251 7.15 -13.94 -34.03
C LEU A 251 5.81 -13.86 -33.29
N GLY A 252 4.91 -12.98 -33.73
CA GLY A 252 3.59 -12.82 -33.12
C GLY A 252 2.69 -14.01 -33.40
N ILE A 253 2.64 -14.45 -34.66
CA ILE A 253 1.85 -15.62 -35.07
C ILE A 253 2.36 -16.88 -34.37
N GLY A 254 3.68 -17.10 -34.33
CA GLY A 254 4.27 -18.22 -33.61
C GLY A 254 3.93 -18.23 -32.12
N LEU A 255 3.87 -17.06 -31.49
CA LEU A 255 3.47 -16.92 -30.09
C LEU A 255 1.96 -17.19 -29.90
N GLU A 256 1.11 -16.75 -30.81
CA GLU A 256 -0.32 -17.07 -30.78
C GLU A 256 -0.57 -18.57 -30.92
N GLU A 257 0.15 -19.24 -31.82
CA GLU A 257 0.10 -20.71 -31.97
C GLU A 257 0.59 -21.43 -30.70
N LEU A 258 1.65 -20.92 -30.06
CA LEU A 258 2.16 -21.46 -28.78
C LEU A 258 1.12 -21.35 -27.68
N LEU A 259 0.49 -20.17 -27.54
CA LEU A 259 -0.57 -19.91 -26.56
C LEU A 259 -1.83 -20.75 -26.82
N ALA A 260 -2.10 -21.05 -28.09
CA ALA A 260 -3.19 -21.95 -28.48
C ALA A 260 -2.83 -23.44 -28.30
N GLY A 261 -1.61 -23.77 -27.87
CA GLY A 261 -1.15 -25.15 -27.69
C GLY A 261 -0.81 -25.88 -29.00
N ARG A 262 -0.68 -25.17 -30.13
CA ARG A 262 -0.35 -25.76 -31.44
C ARG A 262 1.17 -25.79 -31.63
N ILE A 263 1.81 -26.72 -30.91
CA ILE A 263 3.26 -26.74 -30.70
C ILE A 263 4.04 -26.85 -32.02
N GLU A 264 3.62 -27.71 -32.94
CA GLU A 264 4.30 -27.93 -34.22
C GLU A 264 4.18 -26.72 -35.15
N ALA A 265 3.00 -26.09 -35.20
CA ALA A 265 2.78 -24.87 -35.97
C ALA A 265 3.64 -23.72 -35.42
N SER A 266 3.66 -23.59 -34.09
CA SER A 266 4.50 -22.61 -33.40
C SER A 266 5.99 -22.80 -33.68
N GLU A 267 6.50 -24.03 -33.59
CA GLU A 267 7.90 -24.36 -33.88
C GLU A 267 8.28 -24.02 -35.33
N SER A 268 7.42 -24.34 -36.30
CA SER A 268 7.63 -24.00 -37.71
C SER A 268 7.74 -22.49 -37.90
N ARG A 269 6.84 -21.71 -37.30
CA ARG A 269 6.84 -20.23 -37.39
C ARG A 269 8.07 -19.62 -36.75
N PHE A 270 8.47 -20.08 -35.57
CA PHE A 270 9.69 -19.56 -34.94
C PHE A 270 10.95 -19.94 -35.72
N SER A 271 10.95 -21.09 -36.40
CA SER A 271 12.08 -21.51 -37.24
C SER A 271 12.28 -20.64 -38.48
N GLU A 272 11.21 -20.02 -39.00
CA GLU A 272 11.23 -19.08 -40.13
C GLU A 272 11.87 -17.72 -39.78
N ILE A 273 12.00 -17.39 -38.50
CA ILE A 273 12.62 -16.13 -38.05
C ILE A 273 14.14 -16.15 -38.36
N GLU A 274 14.68 -15.00 -38.76
CA GLU A 274 16.11 -14.82 -39.06
C GLU A 274 17.02 -15.27 -37.90
N GLU A 275 18.20 -15.80 -38.25
CA GLU A 275 19.22 -16.15 -37.26
C GLU A 275 19.75 -14.91 -36.53
N GLY A 276 20.15 -15.07 -35.27
CA GLY A 276 20.69 -13.99 -34.45
C GLY A 276 19.64 -13.19 -33.65
N ASP A 277 18.35 -13.49 -33.79
CA ASP A 277 17.31 -12.95 -32.91
C ASP A 277 17.13 -13.82 -31.66
N PHE A 278 17.47 -13.30 -30.48
CA PHE A 278 17.30 -14.04 -29.22
C PHE A 278 15.85 -14.46 -28.94
N ARG A 279 14.86 -13.75 -29.49
CA ARG A 279 13.44 -14.03 -29.30
C ARG A 279 13.05 -15.35 -29.97
N LYS A 280 13.67 -15.66 -31.12
CA LYS A 280 13.54 -16.97 -31.78
C LYS A 280 14.02 -18.08 -30.86
N GLU A 281 15.25 -17.97 -30.35
CA GLU A 281 15.85 -18.99 -29.49
C GLU A 281 15.03 -19.17 -28.21
N LEU A 282 14.63 -18.08 -27.56
CA LEU A 282 13.76 -18.13 -26.37
C LEU A 282 12.39 -18.78 -26.67
N SER A 283 11.78 -18.46 -27.81
CA SER A 283 10.54 -19.10 -28.25
C SER A 283 10.70 -20.61 -28.45
N LEU A 284 11.78 -21.03 -29.11
CA LEU A 284 12.07 -22.45 -29.33
C LEU A 284 12.36 -23.17 -28.01
N ALA A 285 12.97 -22.50 -27.03
CA ALA A 285 13.12 -23.06 -25.68
C ALA A 285 11.75 -23.36 -25.05
N PHE A 286 10.79 -22.44 -25.16
CA PHE A 286 9.42 -22.65 -24.66
C PHE A 286 8.68 -23.76 -25.40
N VAL A 287 8.89 -23.91 -26.72
CA VAL A 287 8.39 -25.06 -27.48
C VAL A 287 8.94 -26.36 -26.91
N GLN A 288 10.24 -26.44 -26.60
CA GLN A 288 10.83 -27.66 -26.03
C GLN A 288 10.36 -27.90 -24.58
N ILE A 289 10.14 -26.85 -23.78
CA ILE A 289 9.51 -26.97 -22.45
C ILE A 289 8.09 -27.55 -22.58
N MET A 290 7.30 -27.11 -23.56
CA MET A 290 5.98 -27.69 -23.87
C MET A 290 6.07 -29.14 -24.36
N LYS A 291 7.21 -29.59 -24.88
CA LYS A 291 7.46 -30.99 -25.23
C LYS A 291 8.07 -31.80 -24.08
N GLU A 292 8.34 -31.14 -22.95
CA GLU A 292 9.13 -31.68 -21.81
C GLU A 292 10.56 -32.13 -22.21
N ASP A 293 11.12 -31.60 -23.30
CA ASP A 293 12.53 -31.80 -23.72
C ASP A 293 13.43 -30.73 -23.10
N PHE A 294 13.67 -30.85 -21.79
CA PHE A 294 14.46 -29.90 -21.01
C PHE A 294 15.93 -29.75 -21.47
N PRO A 295 16.66 -30.82 -21.87
CA PRO A 295 18.00 -30.66 -22.43
C PRO A 295 18.04 -29.79 -23.69
N ARG A 296 17.06 -29.97 -24.58
CA ARG A 296 16.97 -29.13 -25.78
C ARG A 296 16.48 -27.72 -25.47
N ALA A 297 15.63 -27.55 -24.46
CA ALA A 297 15.28 -26.22 -23.95
C ALA A 297 16.54 -25.46 -23.45
N LEU A 298 17.42 -26.12 -22.70
CA LEU A 298 18.69 -25.53 -22.24
C LEU A 298 19.56 -25.07 -23.40
N TYR A 299 19.69 -25.89 -24.46
CA TYR A 299 20.43 -25.51 -25.67
C TYR A 299 19.95 -24.17 -26.25
N PHE A 300 18.63 -24.02 -26.42
CA PHE A 300 18.04 -22.78 -26.94
C PHE A 300 18.19 -21.60 -25.96
N ILE A 301 18.13 -21.83 -24.65
CA ILE A 301 18.36 -20.78 -23.65
C ILE A 301 19.81 -20.26 -23.71
N GLU A 302 20.79 -21.15 -23.84
CA GLU A 302 22.22 -20.78 -23.98
C GLU A 302 22.48 -19.98 -25.25
N ASN A 303 21.87 -20.39 -26.37
CA ASN A 303 21.96 -19.62 -27.61
C ASN A 303 21.36 -18.23 -27.43
N ALA A 304 20.18 -18.10 -26.81
CA ALA A 304 19.58 -16.82 -26.50
C ALA A 304 20.51 -15.95 -25.62
N LEU A 305 21.15 -16.54 -24.60
CA LEU A 305 22.09 -15.84 -23.72
C LEU A 305 23.31 -15.27 -24.47
N SER A 306 23.78 -15.98 -25.51
CA SER A 306 24.91 -15.54 -26.34
C SER A 306 24.57 -14.31 -27.21
N LEU A 307 23.28 -14.11 -27.52
CA LEU A 307 22.80 -13.04 -28.41
C LEU A 307 22.41 -11.76 -27.66
N VAL A 308 22.22 -11.82 -26.33
CA VAL A 308 21.64 -10.72 -25.55
C VAL A 308 22.68 -10.04 -24.65
N LYS A 309 22.68 -8.70 -24.71
CA LYS A 309 23.42 -7.82 -23.78
C LYS A 309 22.54 -7.12 -22.73
N HIS A 310 21.23 -7.10 -22.93
CA HIS A 310 20.30 -6.38 -22.06
C HIS A 310 20.20 -7.04 -20.67
N PRO A 311 20.48 -6.34 -19.55
CA PRO A 311 20.54 -6.93 -18.20
C PRO A 311 19.27 -7.68 -17.79
N PHE A 312 18.10 -7.05 -17.93
CA PHE A 312 16.80 -7.69 -17.64
C PHE A 312 16.60 -9.02 -18.39
N ILE A 313 16.87 -9.05 -19.70
CA ILE A 313 16.71 -10.28 -20.49
C ILE A 313 17.75 -11.33 -20.13
N ARG A 314 19.02 -10.95 -19.93
CA ARG A 314 20.07 -11.87 -19.47
C ARG A 314 19.71 -12.49 -18.13
N SER A 315 19.24 -11.68 -17.20
CA SER A 315 18.77 -12.13 -15.90
C SER A 315 17.59 -13.10 -16.03
N TYR A 316 16.60 -12.79 -16.87
CA TYR A 316 15.47 -13.69 -17.12
C TYR A 316 15.89 -15.02 -17.73
N LEU A 317 16.79 -15.01 -18.72
CA LEU A 317 17.28 -16.23 -19.35
C LEU A 317 18.10 -17.10 -18.38
N LYS A 318 18.93 -16.50 -17.54
CA LYS A 318 19.65 -17.22 -16.46
C LYS A 318 18.71 -17.78 -15.41
N TYR A 319 17.68 -17.04 -15.04
CA TYR A 319 16.60 -17.55 -14.20
C TYR A 319 15.92 -18.76 -14.86
N LEU A 320 15.56 -18.67 -16.15
CA LEU A 320 14.89 -19.75 -16.87
C LEU A 320 15.77 -20.99 -16.96
N LYS A 321 17.08 -20.82 -17.23
CA LYS A 321 18.09 -21.88 -17.16
C LYS A 321 18.11 -22.56 -15.79
N GLY A 322 18.15 -21.76 -14.71
CA GLY A 322 18.10 -22.27 -13.34
C GLY A 322 16.83 -23.05 -13.03
N ASP A 323 15.69 -22.59 -13.53
CA ASP A 323 14.39 -23.25 -13.33
C ASP A 323 14.29 -24.57 -14.10
N VAL A 324 14.89 -24.65 -15.30
CA VAL A 324 15.01 -25.92 -16.04
C VAL A 324 15.92 -26.91 -15.31
N TYR A 325 17.06 -26.46 -14.75
CA TYR A 325 17.89 -27.33 -13.90
C TYR A 325 17.16 -27.77 -12.63
N PHE A 326 16.39 -26.88 -12.01
CA PHE A 326 15.57 -27.22 -10.86
C PHE A 326 14.55 -28.32 -11.21
N GLN A 327 13.94 -28.22 -12.40
CA GLN A 327 13.01 -29.23 -12.92
C GLN A 327 13.69 -30.58 -13.20
N LEU A 328 14.97 -30.58 -13.60
CA LEU A 328 15.79 -31.78 -13.78
C LEU A 328 16.31 -32.37 -12.45
N GLY A 329 16.13 -31.68 -11.33
CA GLY A 329 16.67 -32.08 -10.02
C GLY A 329 18.14 -31.72 -9.81
N GLU A 330 18.75 -30.96 -10.72
CA GLU A 330 20.15 -30.52 -10.64
C GLU A 330 20.29 -29.25 -9.79
N LYS A 331 20.07 -29.40 -8.47
CA LYS A 331 20.00 -28.28 -7.52
C LYS A 331 21.22 -27.34 -7.57
N ALA A 332 22.44 -27.87 -7.69
CA ALA A 332 23.66 -27.07 -7.69
C ALA A 332 23.75 -26.14 -8.92
N LEU A 333 23.44 -26.66 -10.11
CA LEU A 333 23.42 -25.85 -11.33
C LEU A 333 22.26 -24.86 -11.35
N ALA A 334 21.12 -25.25 -10.76
CA ALA A 334 19.98 -24.35 -10.56
C ALA A 334 20.37 -23.17 -9.68
N GLN A 335 21.00 -23.43 -8.53
CA GLN A 335 21.48 -22.41 -7.61
C GLN A 335 22.46 -21.45 -8.30
N GLU A 336 23.49 -21.97 -8.98
CA GLU A 336 24.46 -21.15 -9.72
C GLU A 336 23.77 -20.23 -10.72
N SER A 337 22.83 -20.77 -11.50
CA SER A 337 22.10 -20.00 -12.53
C SER A 337 21.23 -18.91 -11.92
N PHE A 338 20.57 -19.17 -10.78
CA PHE A 338 19.79 -18.15 -10.08
C PHE A 338 20.67 -17.06 -9.45
N GLU A 339 21.81 -17.42 -8.87
CA GLU A 339 22.79 -16.45 -8.36
C GLU A 339 23.33 -15.56 -9.49
N GLU A 340 23.62 -16.15 -10.65
CA GLU A 340 24.01 -15.40 -11.84
C GLU A 340 22.90 -14.48 -12.37
N ALA A 341 21.64 -14.90 -12.29
CA ALA A 341 20.51 -14.06 -12.65
C ALA A 341 20.45 -12.80 -11.76
N LEU A 342 20.64 -12.96 -10.45
CA LEU A 342 20.69 -11.84 -9.50
C LEU A 342 21.91 -10.93 -9.68
N LYS A 343 23.04 -11.45 -10.18
CA LYS A 343 24.20 -10.63 -10.55
C LYS A 343 23.91 -9.70 -11.74
N GLU A 344 23.13 -10.16 -12.71
CA GLU A 344 22.70 -9.32 -13.85
C GLU A 344 21.60 -8.32 -13.45
N ASP A 345 20.69 -8.74 -12.58
CA ASP A 345 19.61 -7.89 -12.05
C ASP A 345 19.21 -8.33 -10.63
N SER A 346 19.63 -7.51 -9.66
CA SER A 346 19.34 -7.73 -8.23
C SER A 346 17.85 -7.72 -7.86
N THR A 347 16.98 -7.23 -8.76
CA THR A 347 15.53 -7.16 -8.54
C THR A 347 14.78 -8.37 -9.10
N ASN A 348 15.48 -9.37 -9.64
CA ASN A 348 14.90 -10.62 -10.13
C ASN A 348 14.34 -11.47 -8.96
N PHE A 349 13.15 -11.08 -8.50
CA PHE A 349 12.45 -11.76 -7.42
C PHE A 349 12.14 -13.24 -7.72
N PRO A 350 11.92 -13.70 -8.98
CA PRO A 350 11.83 -15.13 -9.27
C PRO A 350 13.10 -15.88 -8.86
N ALA A 351 14.28 -15.44 -9.31
CA ALA A 351 15.55 -16.06 -8.95
C ALA A 351 15.78 -16.02 -7.43
N PHE A 352 15.48 -14.89 -6.80
CA PHE A 352 15.56 -14.74 -5.34
C PHE A 352 14.68 -15.76 -4.61
N PHE A 353 13.42 -15.91 -5.01
CA PHE A 353 12.49 -16.87 -4.41
C PHE A 353 12.97 -18.32 -4.55
N PHE A 354 13.37 -18.73 -5.76
CA PHE A 354 13.80 -20.11 -6.01
C PHE A 354 15.12 -20.46 -5.30
N LEU A 355 16.01 -19.49 -5.07
CA LEU A 355 17.17 -19.68 -4.20
C LEU A 355 16.76 -19.97 -2.75
N GLY A 356 15.81 -19.21 -2.20
CA GLY A 356 15.26 -19.46 -0.87
C GLY A 356 14.63 -20.85 -0.77
N LEU A 357 13.91 -21.26 -1.82
CA LEU A 357 13.30 -22.58 -1.91
C LEU A 357 14.32 -23.71 -1.98
N ILE A 358 15.41 -23.58 -2.76
CA ILE A 358 16.50 -24.58 -2.80
C ILE A 358 17.10 -24.73 -1.40
N ARG A 359 17.43 -23.61 -0.74
CA ARG A 359 18.01 -23.63 0.61
C ARG A 359 17.09 -24.30 1.63
N TYR A 360 15.78 -24.06 1.54
CA TYR A 360 14.80 -24.78 2.34
C TYR A 360 14.81 -26.29 2.09
N LEU A 361 14.83 -26.70 0.81
CA LEU A 361 14.90 -28.11 0.42
C LEU A 361 16.23 -28.79 0.78
N ASP A 362 17.26 -28.01 1.12
CA ASP A 362 18.52 -28.47 1.69
C ASP A 362 18.51 -28.41 3.23
N GLU A 363 17.31 -28.36 3.82
CA GLU A 363 17.03 -28.41 5.27
C GLU A 363 17.60 -27.21 6.04
N GLU A 364 17.73 -26.06 5.37
CA GLU A 364 18.06 -24.83 6.07
C GLU A 364 16.89 -24.33 6.93
N PRO A 365 17.13 -23.99 8.22
CA PRO A 365 16.09 -23.46 9.11
C PRO A 365 15.37 -22.21 8.58
N LEU A 366 14.05 -22.14 8.80
CA LEU A 366 13.19 -21.04 8.31
C LEU A 366 13.63 -19.65 8.79
N ASP A 367 14.21 -19.53 9.98
CA ASP A 367 14.70 -18.26 10.53
C ASP A 367 15.80 -17.64 9.66
N LYS A 368 16.68 -18.46 9.09
CA LYS A 368 17.72 -18.01 8.14
C LYS A 368 17.15 -17.65 6.77
N LEU A 369 15.98 -18.18 6.44
CA LEU A 369 15.28 -17.89 5.19
C LEU A 369 14.38 -16.65 5.28
N SER A 370 14.21 -16.08 6.47
CA SER A 370 13.39 -14.88 6.69
C SER A 370 13.61 -13.75 5.67
N PRO A 371 14.85 -13.40 5.25
CA PRO A 371 15.07 -12.36 4.24
C PRO A 371 14.38 -12.64 2.90
N TYR A 372 14.18 -13.90 2.52
CA TYR A 372 13.50 -14.29 1.28
C TYR A 372 12.00 -13.99 1.30
N PHE A 373 11.41 -13.78 2.47
CA PHE A 373 9.98 -13.54 2.64
C PHE A 373 9.62 -12.06 2.78
N HIS A 374 10.61 -11.16 2.86
CA HIS A 374 10.33 -9.73 3.03
C HIS A 374 9.86 -9.06 1.73
N HIS A 375 10.21 -9.58 0.56
CA HIS A 375 9.73 -8.98 -0.68
C HIS A 375 8.22 -9.29 -0.88
N PRO A 376 7.36 -8.31 -1.17
CA PRO A 376 5.90 -8.53 -1.27
C PRO A 376 5.51 -9.67 -2.20
N TYR A 377 6.19 -9.79 -3.34
CA TYR A 377 5.90 -10.86 -4.30
C TYR A 377 6.32 -12.23 -3.77
N THR A 378 7.49 -12.35 -3.15
CA THR A 378 7.98 -13.63 -2.64
C THR A 378 7.21 -14.08 -1.40
N LEU A 379 6.70 -13.14 -0.60
CA LEU A 379 5.79 -13.38 0.51
C LEU A 379 4.53 -14.13 0.04
N TYR A 380 3.86 -13.66 -1.02
CA TYR A 380 2.68 -14.33 -1.58
C TYR A 380 3.02 -15.66 -2.26
N LEU A 381 4.15 -15.74 -2.97
CA LEU A 381 4.61 -17.01 -3.53
C LEU A 381 4.84 -18.05 -2.43
N SER A 382 5.36 -17.63 -1.28
CA SER A 382 5.63 -18.52 -0.13
C SER A 382 4.33 -19.00 0.53
N TYR A 383 3.33 -18.11 0.66
CA TYR A 383 2.00 -18.52 1.12
C TYR A 383 1.36 -19.60 0.26
N LEU A 384 1.66 -19.65 -1.04
CA LEU A 384 1.04 -20.61 -1.95
C LEU A 384 1.93 -21.80 -2.29
N GLU A 385 3.22 -21.78 -1.95
CA GLU A 385 4.15 -22.82 -2.39
C GLU A 385 3.99 -24.12 -1.56
N PRO A 386 3.56 -25.25 -2.17
CA PRO A 386 3.32 -26.49 -1.44
C PRO A 386 4.57 -27.15 -0.87
N LEU A 387 5.75 -26.86 -1.41
CA LEU A 387 7.00 -27.46 -0.92
C LEU A 387 7.31 -27.11 0.54
N PHE A 388 6.75 -26.03 1.08
CA PHE A 388 6.91 -25.65 2.50
C PHE A 388 6.05 -26.46 3.49
N LEU A 389 5.25 -27.42 3.02
CA LEU A 389 4.29 -28.19 3.84
C LEU A 389 4.83 -28.72 5.18
N LYS A 390 6.09 -29.15 5.23
CA LYS A 390 6.74 -29.65 6.46
C LYS A 390 6.80 -28.57 7.56
N ALA A 391 7.06 -27.32 7.19
CA ALA A 391 7.17 -26.19 8.11
C ALA A 391 6.01 -25.19 7.97
N GLU A 392 4.89 -25.61 7.37
CA GLU A 392 3.79 -24.72 6.97
C GLU A 392 3.27 -23.85 8.11
N LYS A 393 3.06 -24.44 9.30
CA LYS A 393 2.56 -23.69 10.46
C LYS A 393 3.52 -22.56 10.87
N GLU A 394 4.81 -22.89 10.98
CA GLU A 394 5.84 -21.92 11.36
C GLU A 394 6.03 -20.84 10.28
N LEU A 395 5.90 -21.24 9.01
CA LEU A 395 5.97 -20.33 7.88
C LEU A 395 4.78 -19.38 7.86
N GLU A 396 3.53 -19.85 7.97
CA GLU A 396 2.35 -18.98 8.01
C GLU A 396 2.45 -17.96 9.16
N GLU A 397 2.88 -18.39 10.37
CA GLU A 397 3.10 -17.48 11.50
C GLU A 397 4.19 -16.42 11.23
N LEU A 398 5.25 -16.78 10.49
CA LEU A 398 6.28 -15.83 10.06
C LEU A 398 5.75 -14.84 9.01
N LEU A 399 5.08 -15.36 7.98
CA LEU A 399 4.53 -14.55 6.89
C LEU A 399 3.44 -13.59 7.40
N ASP A 400 2.62 -14.01 8.36
CA ASP A 400 1.58 -13.18 8.98
C ASP A 400 2.22 -12.00 9.72
N ARG A 401 3.27 -12.26 10.50
CA ARG A 401 4.02 -11.19 11.19
C ARG A 401 4.61 -10.18 10.21
N LEU A 402 5.19 -10.66 9.11
CA LEU A 402 5.72 -9.80 8.05
C LEU A 402 4.61 -8.98 7.39
N TYR A 403 3.52 -9.62 6.98
CA TYR A 403 2.37 -8.95 6.36
C TYR A 403 1.78 -7.87 7.29
N MET A 404 1.61 -8.18 8.58
CA MET A 404 1.10 -7.23 9.57
C MET A 404 2.07 -6.06 9.80
N SER A 405 3.39 -6.29 9.76
CA SER A 405 4.38 -5.20 9.89
C SER A 405 4.26 -4.16 8.78
N TYR A 406 4.01 -4.60 7.53
CA TYR A 406 3.75 -3.70 6.41
C TYR A 406 2.48 -2.87 6.63
N LYS A 407 1.42 -3.50 7.15
CA LYS A 407 0.17 -2.80 7.46
C LYS A 407 0.35 -1.80 8.59
N GLU A 408 1.05 -2.16 9.66
CA GLU A 408 1.32 -1.28 10.79
C GLU A 408 2.12 -0.04 10.37
N GLU A 409 3.13 -0.20 9.51
CA GLU A 409 3.87 0.94 8.97
C GLU A 409 2.97 1.87 8.15
N ALA A 410 2.13 1.31 7.27
CA ALA A 410 1.18 2.08 6.47
C ALA A 410 0.12 2.79 7.34
N LEU A 411 -0.40 2.12 8.37
CA LEU A 411 -1.35 2.71 9.33
C LEU A 411 -0.69 3.82 10.16
N GLY A 412 0.57 3.68 10.55
CA GLY A 412 1.34 4.72 11.21
C GLY A 412 1.41 5.99 10.36
N ARG A 413 1.77 5.85 9.08
CA ARG A 413 1.78 6.97 8.11
C ARG A 413 0.39 7.57 7.90
N LEU A 414 -0.64 6.72 7.78
CA LEU A 414 -2.02 7.18 7.59
C LEU A 414 -2.46 8.04 8.77
N LYS A 415 -2.17 7.60 10.00
CA LYS A 415 -2.48 8.35 11.21
C LYS A 415 -1.80 9.72 11.22
N GLU A 416 -0.55 9.82 10.78
CA GLU A 416 0.14 11.12 10.66
C GLU A 416 -0.57 12.05 9.67
N ALA A 417 -1.06 11.52 8.54
CA ALA A 417 -1.82 12.29 7.56
C ALA A 417 -3.19 12.71 8.10
N GLU A 418 -3.91 11.82 8.79
CA GLU A 418 -5.20 12.09 9.43
C GLU A 418 -5.08 13.17 10.51
N ASP A 419 -4.07 13.08 11.38
CA ASP A 419 -3.82 14.07 12.42
C ASP A 419 -3.57 15.46 11.81
N LYS A 420 -2.76 15.53 10.75
CA LYS A 420 -2.51 16.78 10.01
C LYS A 420 -3.77 17.33 9.36
N TYR A 421 -4.54 16.48 8.70
CA TYR A 421 -5.83 16.88 8.13
C TYR A 421 -6.77 17.43 9.22
N HIS A 422 -6.85 16.78 10.38
CA HIS A 422 -7.70 17.22 11.48
C HIS A 422 -7.32 18.63 11.99
N PHE A 423 -6.03 18.97 12.03
CA PHE A 423 -5.59 20.33 12.37
C PHE A 423 -5.95 21.36 11.30
N LEU A 424 -6.04 20.95 10.03
CA LEU A 424 -6.29 21.82 8.90
C LEU A 424 -7.76 21.93 8.49
N ARG A 425 -8.61 20.99 8.92
CA ARG A 425 -10.01 20.89 8.50
C ARG A 425 -10.81 22.18 8.62
N GLU A 426 -10.55 22.97 9.68
CA GLU A 426 -11.25 24.22 9.92
C GLU A 426 -10.70 25.42 9.11
N VAL A 427 -9.52 25.27 8.50
CA VAL A 427 -8.82 26.31 7.71
C VAL A 427 -8.99 26.05 6.21
N LEU A 428 -9.19 24.79 5.82
CA LEU A 428 -9.46 24.38 4.45
C LEU A 428 -10.84 24.86 3.99
N SER A 429 -11.02 24.99 2.67
CA SER A 429 -12.35 25.17 2.09
C SER A 429 -13.19 23.91 2.31
N GLU A 430 -14.52 24.02 2.30
CA GLU A 430 -15.40 22.86 2.47
C GLU A 430 -15.14 21.79 1.38
N GLU A 431 -14.95 22.23 0.14
CA GLU A 431 -14.64 21.36 -1.01
C GLU A 431 -13.31 20.62 -0.85
N ASP A 432 -12.23 21.35 -0.52
CA ASP A 432 -10.92 20.73 -0.28
C ASP A 432 -10.99 19.75 0.90
N SER A 433 -11.64 20.17 1.99
CA SER A 433 -11.79 19.37 3.21
C SER A 433 -12.51 18.05 2.94
N GLN A 434 -13.58 18.07 2.15
CA GLN A 434 -14.31 16.87 1.77
C GLN A 434 -13.48 15.97 0.84
N GLY A 435 -12.78 16.55 -0.14
CA GLY A 435 -11.90 15.80 -1.04
C GLY A 435 -10.77 15.07 -0.30
N TYR A 436 -10.13 15.73 0.67
CA TYR A 436 -9.11 15.09 1.52
C TYR A 436 -9.70 13.98 2.40
N PHE A 437 -10.89 14.19 2.98
CA PHE A 437 -11.56 13.18 3.80
C PHE A 437 -11.89 11.91 3.02
N GLU A 438 -12.44 12.05 1.81
CA GLU A 438 -12.77 10.90 0.95
C GLU A 438 -11.51 10.14 0.53
N ARG A 439 -10.43 10.84 0.19
CA ARG A 439 -9.12 10.21 -0.09
C ARG A 439 -8.60 9.44 1.12
N LEU A 440 -8.58 10.05 2.32
CA LEU A 440 -8.13 9.39 3.55
C LEU A 440 -8.98 8.15 3.87
N LYS A 441 -10.30 8.24 3.71
CA LYS A 441 -11.21 7.11 3.92
C LYS A 441 -10.91 5.95 2.97
N LYS A 442 -10.70 6.25 1.69
CA LYS A 442 -10.33 5.22 0.69
C LYS A 442 -8.98 4.58 1.04
N LEU A 443 -7.96 5.38 1.37
CA LEU A 443 -6.64 4.90 1.75
C LEU A 443 -6.70 4.01 3.01
N SER A 444 -7.54 4.38 3.98
CA SER A 444 -7.82 3.57 5.17
C SER A 444 -8.44 2.22 4.81
N GLN A 445 -9.41 2.20 3.89
CA GLN A 445 -10.01 0.95 3.40
C GLN A 445 -8.98 0.08 2.68
N ASP A 446 -8.21 0.66 1.77
CA ASP A 446 -7.17 -0.04 1.00
C ASP A 446 -6.11 -0.66 1.91
N ILE A 447 -5.68 0.04 2.97
CA ILE A 447 -4.72 -0.49 3.95
C ILE A 447 -5.35 -1.59 4.81
N ASN A 448 -6.59 -1.42 5.28
CA ASN A 448 -7.19 -2.37 6.23
C ASN A 448 -7.65 -3.67 5.56
N GLN A 449 -8.21 -3.59 4.35
CA GLN A 449 -8.86 -4.71 3.67
C GLN A 449 -8.02 -5.26 2.50
N GLY A 450 -7.06 -4.50 1.99
CA GLY A 450 -6.27 -4.87 0.83
C GLY A 450 -5.08 -5.79 1.11
N GLY A 451 -4.55 -6.37 0.04
CA GLY A 451 -3.27 -7.06 -0.02
C GLY A 451 -2.08 -6.10 -0.07
N LEU A 452 -0.86 -6.65 -0.10
CA LEU A 452 0.36 -5.82 -0.02
C LEU A 452 0.50 -4.80 -1.16
N ALA A 453 0.01 -5.08 -2.36
CA ALA A 453 0.06 -4.10 -3.45
C ALA A 453 -0.81 -2.88 -3.16
N LEU A 454 -2.01 -3.08 -2.57
CA LEU A 454 -2.87 -1.97 -2.15
C LEU A 454 -2.28 -1.25 -0.94
N VAL A 455 -1.73 -1.98 0.04
CA VAL A 455 -1.08 -1.40 1.22
C VAL A 455 0.11 -0.53 0.81
N ASP A 456 1.00 -1.02 -0.05
CA ASP A 456 2.16 -0.24 -0.53
C ASP A 456 1.72 0.98 -1.36
N SER A 457 0.76 0.81 -2.28
CA SER A 457 0.22 1.92 -3.08
C SER A 457 -0.43 2.98 -2.19
N ALA A 458 -1.26 2.56 -1.23
CA ALA A 458 -1.91 3.46 -0.29
C ALA A 458 -0.88 4.16 0.61
N SER A 459 0.14 3.44 1.08
CA SER A 459 1.24 4.01 1.88
C SER A 459 2.00 5.12 1.13
N LYS A 460 2.26 4.93 -0.17
CA LYS A 460 2.85 5.96 -1.05
C LYS A 460 1.91 7.15 -1.25
N GLN A 461 0.63 6.90 -1.53
CA GLN A 461 -0.37 7.97 -1.67
C GLN A 461 -0.60 8.75 -0.37
N VAL A 462 -0.52 8.11 0.79
CA VAL A 462 -0.55 8.76 2.11
C VAL A 462 0.66 9.69 2.28
N LEU A 463 1.84 9.27 1.83
CA LEU A 463 3.04 10.12 1.86
C LEU A 463 2.86 11.35 0.96
N GLU A 464 2.37 11.16 -0.26
CA GLU A 464 2.04 12.25 -1.19
C GLU A 464 1.03 13.22 -0.57
N LEU A 465 -0.06 12.69 -0.01
CA LEU A 465 -1.09 13.46 0.69
C LEU A 465 -0.51 14.28 1.84
N THR A 466 0.39 13.67 2.61
CA THR A 466 1.08 14.33 3.72
C THR A 466 1.95 15.49 3.22
N LEU A 467 2.63 15.32 2.08
CA LEU A 467 3.41 16.37 1.43
C LEU A 467 2.52 17.49 0.86
N GLU A 468 1.37 17.15 0.27
CA GLU A 468 0.36 18.12 -0.18
C GLU A 468 -0.12 19.00 0.99
N LEU A 469 -0.52 18.38 2.12
CA LEU A 469 -0.98 19.09 3.32
C LEU A 469 0.13 19.96 3.93
N ASN A 470 1.38 19.47 3.96
CA ASN A 470 2.53 20.27 4.40
C ASN A 470 2.74 21.49 3.47
N THR A 471 2.64 21.29 2.16
CA THR A 471 2.80 22.37 1.17
C THR A 471 1.71 23.43 1.35
N TYR A 472 0.47 23.01 1.60
CA TYR A 472 -0.61 23.92 1.96
C TYR A 472 -0.25 24.76 3.18
N VAL A 473 0.20 24.12 4.28
CA VAL A 473 0.62 24.80 5.51
C VAL A 473 1.69 25.86 5.24
N PHE A 474 2.76 25.47 4.54
CA PHE A 474 3.88 26.37 4.26
C PHE A 474 3.47 27.54 3.37
N SER A 475 2.64 27.30 2.34
CA SER A 475 2.15 28.36 1.45
C SER A 475 1.31 29.40 2.21
N ARG A 476 0.43 28.94 3.11
CA ARG A 476 -0.39 29.81 3.95
C ARG A 476 0.44 30.63 4.92
N ILE A 477 1.44 30.02 5.56
CA ILE A 477 2.33 30.74 6.47
C ILE A 477 3.19 31.76 5.74
N LYS A 478 3.67 31.43 4.53
CA LYS A 478 4.38 32.39 3.69
C LYS A 478 3.50 33.59 3.36
N LYS A 479 2.22 33.35 2.99
CA LYS A 479 1.24 34.40 2.75
C LYS A 479 1.00 35.26 4.00
N PHE A 480 0.84 34.65 5.18
CA PHE A 480 0.75 35.40 6.44
C PHE A 480 1.98 36.26 6.67
N LYS A 481 3.19 35.75 6.50
CA LYS A 481 4.42 36.55 6.66
C LYS A 481 4.47 37.74 5.71
N GLN A 482 4.07 37.54 4.45
CA GLN A 482 4.01 38.61 3.43
C GLN A 482 2.95 39.67 3.77
N GLU A 483 1.78 39.26 4.25
CA GLU A 483 0.72 40.19 4.67
C GLU A 483 0.99 40.86 6.02
N PHE A 484 1.83 40.25 6.87
CA PHE A 484 2.14 40.76 8.20
C PHE A 484 2.97 42.04 8.16
N GLU A 485 4.00 42.07 7.31
CA GLU A 485 4.96 43.18 7.27
C GLU A 485 4.31 44.53 6.92
N PRO A 486 3.43 44.64 5.90
CA PRO A 486 2.68 45.87 5.64
C PRO A 486 1.82 46.32 6.83
N LEU A 487 1.17 45.38 7.53
CA LEU A 487 0.34 45.71 8.71
C LEU A 487 1.19 46.24 9.86
N LYS A 488 2.34 45.62 10.12
CA LYS A 488 3.29 46.08 11.13
C LYS A 488 3.83 47.48 10.82
N PHE A 489 4.13 47.75 9.55
CA PHE A 489 4.54 49.07 9.10
C PHE A 489 3.42 50.12 9.28
N LEU A 490 2.18 49.79 8.94
CA LEU A 490 1.02 50.65 9.16
C LEU A 490 0.81 50.95 10.66
N PHE A 491 0.90 49.92 11.49
CA PHE A 491 0.84 50.05 12.95
C PHE A 491 1.90 51.03 13.47
N ASN A 492 3.16 50.89 13.04
CA ASN A 492 4.23 51.81 13.46
C ASN A 492 3.91 53.26 13.09
N LYS A 493 3.42 53.52 11.86
CA LYS A 493 3.00 54.87 11.46
C LYS A 493 1.85 55.45 12.30
N LEU A 494 0.90 54.61 12.72
CA LEU A 494 -0.21 55.01 13.58
C LEU A 494 0.27 55.26 15.01
N SER A 495 1.20 54.45 15.50
CA SER A 495 1.87 54.63 16.79
C SER A 495 2.67 55.93 16.82
N ASP A 496 3.49 56.20 15.80
CA ASP A 496 4.27 57.44 15.68
C ASP A 496 3.36 58.68 15.74
N PHE A 497 2.23 58.66 15.00
CA PHE A 497 1.23 59.72 15.09
C PHE A 497 0.71 59.90 16.53
N TRP A 498 0.37 58.81 17.21
CA TRP A 498 -0.13 58.85 18.58
C TRP A 498 0.91 59.34 19.59
N THR A 499 2.21 59.15 19.34
CA THR A 499 3.26 59.69 20.24
C THR A 499 3.24 61.22 20.28
N VAL A 500 2.99 61.87 19.14
CA VAL A 500 3.00 63.34 19.00
C VAL A 500 1.62 63.97 19.23
N TYR A 501 0.54 63.21 19.11
CA TYR A 501 -0.83 63.71 19.29
C TYR A 501 -1.07 64.26 20.72
N PRO A 502 -1.50 65.52 20.91
CA PRO A 502 -1.55 66.14 22.24
C PRO A 502 -2.80 65.82 23.07
N TYR A 503 -3.91 65.36 22.46
CA TYR A 503 -5.21 65.20 23.14
C TYR A 503 -5.51 63.75 23.57
N LYS A 504 -4.50 63.00 24.01
CA LYS A 504 -4.60 61.54 24.27
C LYS A 504 -5.61 61.15 25.35
N VAL A 505 -5.84 62.04 26.32
CA VAL A 505 -6.75 61.81 27.46
C VAL A 505 -8.22 61.84 27.02
N GLU A 506 -8.55 62.57 25.95
CA GLU A 506 -9.92 62.65 25.42
C GLU A 506 -10.20 61.51 24.43
N ASP A 507 -9.22 61.16 23.59
CA ASP A 507 -9.39 60.20 22.49
C ASP A 507 -8.82 58.80 22.84
N THR A 508 -9.13 58.32 24.05
CA THR A 508 -8.58 57.08 24.63
C THR A 508 -8.81 55.83 23.78
N TYR A 509 -9.89 55.80 23.00
CA TYR A 509 -10.23 54.69 22.10
C TYR A 509 -9.10 54.38 21.09
N PHE A 510 -8.39 55.41 20.60
CA PHE A 510 -7.30 55.24 19.64
C PHE A 510 -6.07 54.60 20.30
N GLY A 511 -5.73 55.07 21.51
CA GLY A 511 -4.64 54.48 22.32
C GLY A 511 -4.93 53.04 22.74
N GLN A 512 -6.18 52.74 23.12
CA GLN A 512 -6.60 51.38 23.46
C GLN A 512 -6.59 50.45 22.25
N GLY A 513 -7.00 50.94 21.08
CA GLY A 513 -6.86 50.21 19.82
C GLY A 513 -5.40 49.89 19.47
N LEU A 514 -4.48 50.84 19.65
CA LEU A 514 -3.05 50.61 19.45
C LEU A 514 -2.48 49.56 20.40
N LYS A 515 -2.82 49.61 21.68
CA LYS A 515 -2.38 48.60 22.66
C LYS A 515 -2.87 47.19 22.28
N ASN A 516 -4.14 47.07 21.91
CA ASN A 516 -4.71 45.78 21.47
C ASN A 516 -4.01 45.26 20.19
N ALA A 517 -3.70 46.14 19.24
CA ALA A 517 -2.94 45.79 18.03
C ALA A 517 -1.52 45.32 18.37
N GLU A 518 -0.83 46.00 19.29
CA GLU A 518 0.52 45.63 19.74
C GLU A 518 0.55 44.22 20.35
N GLU A 519 -0.39 43.90 21.23
CA GLU A 519 -0.50 42.58 21.85
C GLU A 519 -0.75 41.47 20.81
N LEU A 520 -1.55 41.75 19.78
CA LEU A 520 -1.79 40.82 18.67
C LEU A 520 -0.56 40.66 17.78
N ILE A 521 0.14 41.75 17.45
CA ILE A 521 1.40 41.70 16.67
C ILE A 521 2.43 40.83 17.38
N GLN A 522 2.60 40.99 18.69
CA GLN A 522 3.53 40.16 19.46
C GLN A 522 3.14 38.68 19.46
N ARG A 523 1.84 38.37 19.64
CA ARG A 523 1.32 36.99 19.60
C ARG A 523 1.52 36.34 18.24
N ILE A 524 1.11 37.01 17.16
CA ILE A 524 1.27 36.54 15.78
C ILE A 524 2.75 36.27 15.47
N ASN A 525 3.64 37.20 15.83
CA ASN A 525 5.07 37.06 15.57
C ASN A 525 5.70 35.88 16.35
N ARG A 526 5.23 35.60 17.57
CA ARG A 526 5.65 34.40 18.33
C ARG A 526 5.15 33.11 17.67
N ARG A 527 3.89 33.05 17.25
CA ARG A 527 3.30 31.87 16.61
C ARG A 527 3.94 31.56 15.24
N LEU A 528 4.24 32.58 14.44
CA LEU A 528 4.93 32.43 13.14
C LEU A 528 6.36 31.84 13.25
N LYS A 529 6.94 31.79 14.46
CA LYS A 529 8.27 31.26 14.75
C LYS A 529 8.25 29.88 15.43
N ARG A 530 7.08 29.31 15.72
CA ARG A 530 6.96 27.98 16.35
C ARG A 530 7.32 26.86 15.37
N ALA A 531 7.75 25.73 15.92
CA ALA A 531 8.22 24.57 15.17
C ALA A 531 7.10 23.81 14.44
N GLU A 532 5.88 23.78 15.00
CA GLU A 532 4.72 23.08 14.41
C GLU A 532 3.74 24.08 13.79
N PRO A 533 3.78 24.29 12.46
CA PRO A 533 3.07 25.40 11.86
C PRO A 533 1.59 25.07 11.56
N SER A 534 1.26 23.78 11.43
CA SER A 534 -0.09 23.28 11.14
C SER A 534 -1.08 23.56 12.28
N LYS A 535 -0.70 23.32 13.54
CA LYS A 535 -1.54 23.54 14.72
C LYS A 535 -1.83 25.02 15.00
N GLU A 536 -0.98 25.91 14.48
CA GLU A 536 -1.06 27.35 14.74
C GLU A 536 -1.91 28.10 13.71
N LEU A 537 -2.16 27.52 12.52
CA LEU A 537 -2.82 28.19 11.40
C LEU A 537 -4.20 28.75 11.73
N LYS A 538 -5.05 27.97 12.41
CA LYS A 538 -6.38 28.41 12.85
C LYS A 538 -6.31 29.66 13.74
N PHE A 539 -5.38 29.67 14.69
CA PHE A 539 -5.19 30.81 15.58
C PHE A 539 -4.61 32.00 14.83
N LEU A 540 -3.64 31.76 13.95
CA LEU A 540 -3.04 32.79 13.10
C LEU A 540 -4.11 33.46 12.22
N GLU A 541 -5.01 32.73 11.58
CA GLU A 541 -6.09 33.30 10.77
C GLU A 541 -7.00 34.22 11.56
N LYS A 542 -7.46 33.76 12.73
CA LYS A 542 -8.32 34.54 13.61
C LYS A 542 -7.62 35.80 14.11
N GLU A 543 -6.39 35.67 14.61
CA GLU A 543 -5.59 36.78 15.13
C GLU A 543 -5.26 37.79 14.00
N PHE A 544 -4.96 37.32 12.79
CA PHE A 544 -4.71 38.18 11.62
C PHE A 544 -5.94 38.99 11.22
N LYS A 545 -7.11 38.34 11.17
CA LYS A 545 -8.37 39.00 10.82
C LYS A 545 -8.68 40.12 11.82
N SER A 546 -8.58 39.83 13.11
CA SER A 546 -8.77 40.84 14.17
C SER A 546 -7.73 41.97 14.08
N LEU A 547 -6.46 41.67 13.80
CA LEU A 547 -5.44 42.71 13.64
C LEU A 547 -5.74 43.63 12.44
N LYS A 548 -6.16 43.06 11.29
CA LYS A 548 -6.55 43.84 10.11
C LYS A 548 -7.72 44.79 10.43
N GLU A 549 -8.76 44.28 11.09
CA GLU A 549 -9.92 45.09 11.49
C GLU A 549 -9.53 46.24 12.42
N ILE A 550 -8.68 45.99 13.41
CA ILE A 550 -8.20 47.04 14.33
C ILE A 550 -7.37 48.08 13.59
N ILE A 551 -6.42 47.67 12.74
CA ILE A 551 -5.57 48.59 11.99
C ILE A 551 -6.40 49.45 11.03
N GLU A 552 -7.40 48.88 10.35
CA GLU A 552 -8.24 49.62 9.43
C GLU A 552 -9.17 50.63 10.17
N ASN A 553 -9.68 50.25 11.34
CA ASN A 553 -10.41 51.18 12.22
C ASN A 553 -9.51 52.33 12.71
N LEU A 554 -8.26 52.06 13.09
CA LEU A 554 -7.32 53.12 13.48
C LEU A 554 -6.97 54.01 12.28
N ARG A 555 -6.80 53.42 11.10
CA ARG A 555 -6.50 54.15 9.86
C ARG A 555 -7.62 55.10 9.46
N THR A 556 -8.87 54.67 9.57
CA THR A 556 -10.06 55.50 9.27
C THR A 556 -10.28 56.60 10.30
N ASN A 557 -9.93 56.37 11.57
CA ASN A 557 -10.02 57.38 12.64
C ASN A 557 -8.86 58.39 12.65
N LYS A 558 -7.69 58.05 12.11
CA LYS A 558 -6.56 59.00 12.08
C LYS A 558 -6.91 60.35 11.41
N PRO A 559 -7.52 60.40 10.20
CA PRO A 559 -7.92 61.65 9.56
C PRO A 559 -8.91 62.49 10.38
N THR A 560 -9.82 61.86 11.14
CA THR A 560 -10.78 62.61 11.98
C THR A 560 -10.07 63.26 13.17
N LEU A 561 -9.11 62.55 13.78
CA LEU A 561 -8.24 63.10 14.82
C LEU A 561 -7.32 64.21 14.31
N GLU A 562 -6.76 64.07 13.11
CA GLU A 562 -5.96 65.10 12.45
C GLU A 562 -6.79 66.38 12.20
N LYS A 563 -8.03 66.24 11.70
CA LYS A 563 -8.95 67.38 11.54
C LYS A 563 -9.29 68.03 12.89
N LYS A 564 -9.56 67.22 13.93
CA LYS A 564 -9.81 67.71 15.30
C LYS A 564 -8.61 68.48 15.83
N TRP A 565 -7.40 67.97 15.62
CA TRP A 565 -6.15 68.64 16.02
C TRP A 565 -5.92 69.93 15.25
N GLU A 566 -6.09 69.91 13.92
CA GLU A 566 -5.95 71.11 13.08
C GLU A 566 -6.96 72.19 13.47
N PHE A 567 -8.22 71.80 13.73
CA PHE A 567 -9.25 72.70 14.22
C PHE A 567 -8.89 73.32 15.57
N ARG A 568 -8.45 72.52 16.55
CA ARG A 568 -8.04 73.05 17.86
C ARG A 568 -6.80 73.94 17.78
N ARG A 569 -5.86 73.64 16.88
CA ARG A 569 -4.69 74.50 16.64
C ARG A 569 -5.11 75.85 16.05
N LYS A 570 -6.02 75.84 15.07
CA LYS A 570 -6.64 77.05 14.51
C LYS A 570 -7.43 77.82 15.56
N LEU A 571 -8.21 77.15 16.41
CA LEU A 571 -8.96 77.75 17.50
C LEU A 571 -8.02 78.39 18.54
N TYR A 572 -6.93 77.72 18.90
CA TYR A 572 -5.93 78.28 19.83
C TYR A 572 -5.21 79.49 19.22
N SER A 573 -4.80 79.41 17.95
CA SER A 573 -4.25 80.55 17.20
C SER A 573 -5.24 81.71 17.17
N PHE A 574 -6.53 81.42 16.98
CA PHE A 574 -7.62 82.39 16.98
C PHE A 574 -7.76 83.05 18.33
N ILE A 575 -7.95 82.28 19.39
CA ILE A 575 -8.09 82.82 20.75
C ILE A 575 -6.87 83.67 21.09
N ARG A 576 -5.65 83.19 20.83
CA ARG A 576 -4.42 83.93 21.14
C ARG A 576 -4.33 85.25 20.36
N LYS A 577 -4.47 85.21 19.03
CA LYS A 577 -4.36 86.41 18.19
C LYS A 577 -5.49 87.39 18.48
N PHE A 578 -6.71 86.88 18.65
CA PHE A 578 -7.89 87.68 18.97
C PHE A 578 -7.75 88.32 20.35
N SER A 579 -7.39 87.57 21.39
CA SER A 579 -7.17 88.12 22.73
C SER A 579 -6.07 89.19 22.74
N VAL A 580 -4.97 89.00 22.00
CA VAL A 580 -3.90 90.02 21.90
C VAL A 580 -4.41 91.27 21.17
N ALA A 581 -5.05 91.11 20.02
CA ALA A 581 -5.56 92.24 19.23
C ALA A 581 -6.66 93.01 19.98
N GLU A 582 -7.56 92.31 20.65
CA GLU A 582 -8.59 92.90 21.52
C GLU A 582 -7.97 93.61 22.73
N SER A 583 -6.95 93.03 23.36
CA SER A 583 -6.25 93.69 24.46
C SER A 583 -5.59 94.99 23.99
N VAL A 584 -4.97 95.00 22.82
CA VAL A 584 -4.40 96.21 22.21
C VAL A 584 -5.49 97.22 21.86
N ASN A 585 -6.61 96.78 21.27
CA ASN A 585 -7.74 97.64 20.93
C ASN A 585 -8.36 98.28 22.18
N LEU A 586 -8.52 97.50 23.24
CA LEU A 586 -9.01 97.95 24.53
C LEU A 586 -8.05 98.97 25.17
N ILE A 587 -6.75 98.68 25.20
CA ILE A 587 -5.73 99.62 25.70
C ILE A 587 -5.76 100.92 24.89
N PHE A 588 -5.85 100.83 23.56
CA PHE A 588 -5.96 102.00 22.69
C PHE A 588 -7.19 102.86 23.04
N HIS A 589 -8.37 102.26 23.17
CA HIS A 589 -9.58 102.99 23.53
C HIS A 589 -9.55 103.57 24.95
N ILE A 590 -8.98 102.83 25.92
CA ILE A 590 -8.80 103.30 27.29
C ILE A 590 -7.81 104.48 27.32
N PHE A 591 -6.67 104.38 26.63
CA PHE A 591 -5.67 105.44 26.57
C PHE A 591 -6.27 106.77 26.09
N PHE A 592 -7.07 106.74 25.02
CA PHE A 592 -7.74 107.94 24.50
C PHE A 592 -8.93 108.41 25.36
N LEU A 593 -9.56 107.55 26.15
CA LEU A 593 -10.54 107.95 27.17
C LEU A 593 -9.90 108.74 28.32
N PHE A 594 -8.63 108.47 28.65
CA PHE A 594 -7.91 109.11 29.76
C PHE A 594 -6.99 110.29 29.34
N PHE A 595 -6.75 110.49 28.04
CA PHE A 595 -5.97 111.62 27.48
C PHE A 595 -6.78 112.39 26.41
N PRO A 596 -7.71 113.27 26.81
CA PRO A 596 -8.66 113.93 25.90
C PRO A 596 -8.10 115.11 25.07
N GLU A 597 -6.81 115.44 25.18
CA GLU A 597 -6.19 116.59 24.50
C GLU A 597 -5.92 116.38 22.99
N ILE A 598 -6.27 115.20 22.44
CA ILE A 598 -6.11 114.88 21.03
C ILE A 598 -7.47 115.07 20.33
N GLU A 599 -7.70 116.26 19.76
CA GLU A 599 -8.89 116.55 18.95
C GLU A 599 -8.82 115.79 17.61
N THR A 600 -9.35 114.56 17.60
CA THR A 600 -9.76 113.87 16.38
C THR A 600 -11.20 113.44 16.50
N SER A 601 -12.06 113.86 15.56
CA SER A 601 -13.51 113.58 15.56
C SER A 601 -13.87 112.12 15.31
N TRP A 602 -12.88 111.25 15.10
CA TRP A 602 -13.04 109.81 14.90
C TRP A 602 -12.27 109.08 16.02
N PHE A 603 -13.02 108.62 17.04
CA PHE A 603 -12.65 107.80 18.22
C PHE A 603 -12.36 108.52 19.56
N PRO A 604 -12.76 107.95 20.74
CA PRO A 604 -13.45 106.68 20.99
C PRO A 604 -14.85 106.82 21.64
N SER A 605 -15.87 106.14 21.08
CA SER A 605 -17.16 105.87 21.74
C SER A 605 -17.35 104.37 21.92
N ILE A 606 -18.30 103.95 22.78
CA ILE A 606 -18.63 102.52 22.93
C ILE A 606 -19.02 101.89 21.58
N GLY A 607 -19.70 102.64 20.72
CA GLY A 607 -20.05 102.19 19.36
C GLY A 607 -18.83 101.97 18.46
N SER A 608 -17.81 102.82 18.55
CA SER A 608 -16.59 102.68 17.74
C SER A 608 -15.69 101.53 18.23
N PHE A 609 -15.69 101.25 19.54
CA PHE A 609 -15.05 100.06 20.09
C PHE A 609 -15.72 98.77 19.57
N ILE A 610 -17.05 98.72 19.56
CA ILE A 610 -17.79 97.54 19.06
C ILE A 610 -17.51 97.31 17.57
N ILE A 611 -17.50 98.38 16.75
CA ILE A 611 -17.21 98.27 15.31
C ILE A 611 -15.77 97.82 15.06
N SER A 612 -14.79 98.39 15.78
CA SER A 612 -13.38 97.99 15.65
C SER A 612 -13.13 96.56 16.13
N SER A 613 -13.77 96.14 17.23
CA SER A 613 -13.74 94.76 17.72
C SER A 613 -14.34 93.78 16.71
N PHE A 614 -15.47 94.13 16.09
CA PHE A 614 -16.09 93.31 15.04
C PHE A 614 -15.22 93.20 13.78
N LEU A 615 -14.55 94.29 13.38
CA LEU A 615 -13.58 94.28 12.27
C LEU A 615 -12.35 93.42 12.60
N ILE A 616 -11.82 93.51 13.83
CA ILE A 616 -10.71 92.67 14.33
C ILE A 616 -11.13 91.19 14.32
N LEU A 617 -12.34 90.88 14.78
CA LEU A 617 -12.91 89.54 14.74
C LEU A 617 -12.93 88.99 13.31
N ILE A 618 -13.46 89.73 12.35
CA ILE A 618 -13.53 89.33 10.93
C ILE A 618 -12.13 89.14 10.34
N LEU A 619 -11.21 90.08 10.58
CA LEU A 619 -9.84 90.03 10.06
C LEU A 619 -9.07 88.82 10.60
N ILE A 620 -9.22 88.51 11.89
CA ILE A 620 -8.53 87.38 12.51
C ILE A 620 -9.15 86.04 12.09
N LEU A 621 -10.48 85.97 11.97
CA LEU A 621 -11.17 84.82 11.37
C LEU A 621 -10.69 84.57 9.93
N PHE A 622 -10.61 85.63 9.11
CA PHE A 622 -10.14 85.53 7.74
C PHE A 622 -8.67 85.07 7.68
N ASN A 623 -7.80 85.63 8.54
CA ASN A 623 -6.40 85.25 8.63
C ASN A 623 -6.23 83.75 8.93
N ILE A 624 -7.02 83.22 9.87
CA ILE A 624 -6.86 81.85 10.35
C ILE A 624 -7.52 80.83 9.44
N LEU A 625 -8.64 81.19 8.80
CA LEU A 625 -9.33 80.31 7.86
C LEU A 625 -8.62 80.24 6.51
N PHE A 626 -8.04 81.35 6.02
CA PHE A 626 -7.56 81.45 4.63
C PHE A 626 -6.05 81.70 4.46
N LEU A 627 -5.36 82.34 5.42
CA LEU A 627 -3.95 82.73 5.27
C LEU A 627 -2.97 81.83 6.05
N GLU A 628 -3.40 81.22 7.14
CA GLU A 628 -2.54 80.36 7.97
C GLU A 628 -2.37 78.98 7.31
N LYS A 629 -1.31 78.83 6.50
CA LYS A 629 -0.95 77.56 5.86
C LYS A 629 -0.54 76.50 6.89
N LYS A 630 -0.83 75.23 6.55
CA LYS A 630 -0.42 74.02 7.26
C LYS A 630 1.09 73.99 7.48
N GLY A 631 1.54 74.46 8.64
CA GLY A 631 2.88 74.19 9.19
C GLY A 631 2.91 72.86 9.91
#